data_AF-A0A7X7PIR8-F1
#
_entry.id   AF-A0A7X7PIR8-F1
#
_cell.length_a   1.000
_cell.length_b   1.000
_cell.length_c   1.000
_cell.angle_alpha   90.00
_cell.angle_beta   90.00
_cell.angle_gamma   90.00
#
_symmetry.space_group_name_H-M   'P 1'
#
loop_
_entity.id
_entity.type
_entity.pdbx_description
1 polymer ?
#
loop_
_entity_poly.entity_id
_entity_poly.type
_entity_poly.pdbx_seq_one_letter_code
_entity_poly.pdbx_strand_id
1 'polypeptide(L)' 'MGRLRGRIHDFNGTPLIATYHPAYLLRSPEMMRTAWRDFQLLRKVHDEQA' A
#
# COMPACT_ATOMS: atom_id res chain seq x y z
N MET A 1 13.69 1.87 4.78
CA MET A 1 13.00 1.14 3.69
C MET A 1 11.52 1.50 3.62
N GLY A 2 11.16 2.67 3.05
CA GLY A 2 9.76 3.11 2.95
C GLY A 2 9.49 4.19 1.90
N ARG A 3 10.48 4.50 1.06
CA ARG A 3 10.46 5.64 0.13
C ARG A 3 9.38 5.51 -0.95
N LEU A 4 9.00 4.28 -1.30
CA LEU A 4 8.01 3.95 -2.31
C LEU A 4 6.57 3.90 -1.77
N ARG A 5 6.35 3.90 -0.45
CA ARG A 5 5.00 3.80 0.10
C ARG A 5 4.26 5.15 0.10
N GLY A 6 2.95 5.11 0.31
CA GLY A 6 2.10 6.30 0.49
C GLY A 6 1.84 7.10 -0.78
N ARG A 7 2.12 6.53 -1.96
CA ARG A 7 1.83 7.11 -3.27
C ARG A 7 1.45 6.02 -4.26
N ILE A 8 0.73 6.40 -5.30
CA ILE A 8 0.43 5.54 -6.45
C ILE A 8 1.60 5.62 -7.42
N HIS A 9 2.01 4.48 -7.95
CA HIS A 9 2.98 4.38 -9.04
C HIS A 9 2.28 3.83 -10.27
N ASP A 10 2.77 4.18 -11.45
CA ASP A 10 2.33 3.54 -12.68
C ASP A 10 3.32 2.43 -13.06
N PHE A 11 2.79 1.29 -13.49
CA PHE A 11 3.57 0.27 -14.14
C PHE A 11 2.80 -0.24 -15.35
N ASN A 12 3.24 0.19 -16.54
CA ASN A 12 2.64 -0.17 -17.82
C ASN A 12 1.12 0.08 -17.85
N GLY A 13 0.68 1.23 -17.34
CA GLY A 13 -0.75 1.59 -17.27
C GLY A 13 -1.52 0.88 -16.14
N THR A 14 -0.85 0.08 -15.31
CA THR A 14 -1.44 -0.53 -14.12
C THR A 14 -1.03 0.25 -12.87
N PRO A 15 -1.98 0.75 -12.06
CA PRO A 15 -1.64 1.46 -10.83
C PRO A 15 -1.10 0.48 -9.76
N LEU A 16 0.04 0.83 -9.17
CA LEU A 16 0.72 0.07 -8.12
C LEU A 16 0.84 0.87 -6.83
N ILE A 17 0.66 0.20 -5.69
CA ILE A 17 0.87 0.78 -4.35
C ILE A 17 1.77 -0.16 -3.56
N ALA A 18 2.88 0.37 -3.06
CA ALA A 18 3.78 -0.37 -2.19
C ALA A 18 3.26 -0.38 -0.75
N THR A 19 3.37 -1.52 -0.07
CA THR A 19 3.04 -1.70 1.36
C THR A 19 4.09 -2.59 2.05
N TYR A 20 3.91 -2.88 3.35
CA TYR A 20 4.77 -3.80 4.10
C TYR A 20 4.41 -5.26 3.85
N HIS A 21 5.44 -6.11 3.81
CA HIS A 21 5.24 -7.56 3.76
C HIS A 21 4.58 -8.06 5.07
N PRO A 22 3.64 -9.02 5.06
CA PRO A 22 2.95 -9.48 6.27
C PRO A 22 3.90 -9.94 7.39
N ALA A 23 4.97 -10.65 7.05
CA ALA A 23 5.99 -11.09 8.02
C ALA A 23 6.67 -9.92 8.77
N TYR A 24 6.75 -8.73 8.16
CA TYR A 24 7.26 -7.54 8.84
C TYR A 24 6.26 -7.01 9.87
N LEU A 25 4.96 -7.04 9.55
CA LEU A 25 3.90 -6.58 10.45
C LEU A 25 3.75 -7.46 11.69
N LEU A 26 4.07 -8.75 11.59
CA LEU A 26 4.10 -9.66 12.75
C LEU A 26 5.19 -9.30 13.76
N ARG A 27 6.31 -8.74 13.30
CA ARG A 27 7.43 -8.31 14.15
C ARG A 27 7.29 -6.87 14.64
N SER A 28 6.54 -6.04 13.91
CA SER A 28 6.32 -4.61 14.18
C SER A 28 4.83 -4.26 14.05
N PRO A 29 3.98 -4.67 15.03
CA PRO A 29 2.54 -4.48 14.97
C PRO A 29 2.11 -3.00 14.93
N GLU A 30 2.94 -2.09 15.44
CA GLU A 30 2.74 -0.64 15.35
C GLU A 30 2.61 -0.15 13.88
N MET A 31 3.23 -0.87 12.95
CA MET A 31 3.21 -0.55 11.53
C MET A 31 1.92 -1.00 10.83
N MET A 32 1.04 -1.74 11.51
CA MET A 32 -0.24 -2.20 10.97
C MET A 32 -1.13 -1.02 10.53
N ARG A 33 -1.19 0.05 11.32
CA ARG A 33 -1.95 1.27 10.95
C ARG A 33 -1.41 1.90 9.66
N THR A 34 -0.10 1.85 9.48
CA THR A 34 0.57 2.40 8.31
C THR A 34 0.30 1.54 7.07
N ALA A 35 0.34 0.21 7.20
CA ALA A 35 -0.06 -0.70 6.12
C ALA A 35 -1.55 -0.58 5.76
N TRP A 36 -2.42 -0.39 6.76
CA TRP A 36 -3.85 -0.19 6.55
C TRP A 36 -4.15 1.02 5.67
N ARG A 37 -3.45 2.14 5.87
CA ARG A 37 -3.58 3.33 5.02
C ARG A 37 -3.24 3.05 3.56
N ASP A 38 -2.25 2.20 3.28
CA ASP A 38 -1.92 1.80 1.91
C ASP A 38 -3.06 0.99 1.27
N PHE A 39 -3.70 0.09 2.02
CA PHE A 39 -4.85 -0.68 1.54
C PHE A 39 -6.10 0.18 1.30
N GLN A 40 -6.33 1.20 2.15
CA GLN A 40 -7.40 2.17 1.89
C GLN A 40 -7.15 2.96 0.60
N LEU A 41 -5.91 3.35 0.33
CA LEU A 41 -5.53 3.98 -0.93
C LEU A 41 -5.75 3.03 -2.11
N LEU A 42 -5.37 1.77 -1.97
CA LEU A 42 -5.58 0.73 -2.99
C LEU A 42 -7.07 0.57 -3.31
N ARG A 43 -7.90 0.45 -2.27
CA ARG A 43 -9.35 0.36 -2.45
C ARG A 43 -9.91 1.57 -3.19
N LYS A 44 -9.51 2.79 -2.81
CA LYS A 44 -9.98 4.01 -3.49
C LYS A 44 -9.64 3.98 -4.98
N VAL A 45 -8.41 3.62 -5.34
CA VAL A 45 -7.97 3.53 -6.74
C VAL A 45 -8.73 2.45 -7.49
N HIS A 46 -8.91 1.29 -6.86
CA HIS A 46 -9.68 0.18 -7.45
C HIS A 46 -11.14 0.57 -7.70
N ASP A 47 -11.79 1.23 -6.74
CA ASP A 47 -13.19 1.66 -6.83
C ASP A 47 -13.38 2.77 -7.89
N GLU A 48 -12.38 3.62 -8.15
CA GLU A 48 -12.39 4.63 -9.21
C GLU A 48 -12.19 4.03 -10.63
N GLN A 49 -11.71 2.79 -10.73
CA GLN A 49 -11.46 2.09 -12.00
C GLN A 49 -12.60 1.13 -12.38
N ALA A 50 -13.58 0.92 -11.48
CA ALA A 50 -14.73 0.05 -11.66
C ALA A 50 -15.97 0.83 -12.14
#